data_AF-A0A559TJG4-F1
#
_entry.id   AF-A0A559TJG4-F1
#
_cell.length_a   1.000
_cell.length_b   1.000
_cell.length_c   1.000
_cell.angle_alpha   90.00
_cell.angle_beta   90.00
_cell.angle_gamma   90.00
#
_symmetry.space_group_name_H-M   'P 1'
#
loop_
_entity.id
_entity.type
_entity.pdbx_description
1 polymer ?
#
loop_
_entity_poly.entity_id
_entity_poly.type
_entity_poly.pdbx_seq_one_letter_code
_entity_poly.pdbx_strand_id
1 'polypeptide(L)'
;MSLLGTNDLRQSHVGGDQAGNNITKITNYNQIDGAKPSQINRLLKLLAEQISTDESMVGFVDELQFFVDNRDGETVVGLKNKLEICGRGATFNDAKKKKEFFAKLLLKFERFSSAQQFFAYIMAAIHETFESKIVPSTAALTNQQIDELIDSDIVDKIKRKLARARTILRSTGLT
;
A
#
# COMPACT_ATOMS: atom_id res chain seq x y z
N MET A 1 -12.32 67.24 37.64
CA MET A 1 -13.16 66.29 38.38
C MET A 1 -13.14 64.97 37.64
N SER A 2 -12.64 63.93 38.29
CA SER A 2 -12.37 62.61 37.70
C SER A 2 -13.68 61.82 37.55
N LEU A 3 -14.03 61.47 36.32
CA LEU A 3 -15.11 60.53 36.00
C LEU A 3 -14.60 59.11 36.22
N LEU A 4 -14.70 58.61 37.44
CA LEU A 4 -14.55 57.18 37.76
C LEU A 4 -15.76 56.44 37.17
N GLY A 5 -15.60 55.90 35.96
CA GLY A 5 -16.54 54.95 35.39
C GLY A 5 -16.46 53.63 36.16
N THR A 6 -17.50 53.30 36.93
CA THR A 6 -17.68 51.98 37.50
C THR A 6 -17.99 51.00 36.37
N ASN A 7 -17.09 50.06 36.09
CA ASN A 7 -17.35 48.98 35.14
C ASN A 7 -18.37 48.00 35.76
N ASP A 8 -19.66 48.22 35.48
CA ASP A 8 -20.73 47.31 35.85
C ASP A 8 -20.77 46.12 34.88
N LEU A 9 -20.52 44.91 35.38
CA LEU A 9 -20.44 43.66 34.60
C LEU A 9 -21.71 42.80 34.74
N ARG A 10 -22.78 43.32 35.33
CA ARG A 10 -24.02 42.57 35.67
C ARG A 10 -24.80 41.99 34.48
N GLN A 11 -24.37 42.24 33.24
CA GLN A 11 -24.98 41.71 32.01
C GLN A 11 -23.98 40.95 31.12
N SER A 12 -22.81 40.57 31.66
CA SER A 12 -21.83 39.83 30.86
C SER A 12 -22.25 38.36 30.71
N HIS A 13 -22.62 37.98 29.49
CA HIS A 13 -22.93 36.60 29.12
C HIS A 13 -21.77 36.01 28.32
N VAL A 14 -21.09 35.01 28.87
CA VAL A 14 -20.04 34.27 28.16
C VAL A 14 -20.56 32.88 27.81
N GLY A 15 -20.87 32.65 26.53
CA GLY A 15 -21.35 31.37 26.00
C GLY A 15 -20.26 30.31 25.80
N GLY A 16 -19.14 30.43 26.51
CA GLY A 16 -17.95 29.58 26.38
C GLY A 16 -17.02 29.77 27.58
N ASP A 17 -15.77 29.32 27.47
CA ASP A 17 -14.85 29.32 28.60
C ASP A 17 -14.22 30.71 28.81
N GLN A 18 -14.31 31.22 30.04
CA GLN A 18 -13.58 32.41 30.48
C GLN A 18 -12.53 31.99 31.52
N ALA A 19 -11.26 32.28 31.27
CA ALA A 19 -10.21 32.13 32.28
C ALA A 19 -9.26 33.31 32.28
N GLY A 20 -8.75 33.66 33.46
CA GLY A 20 -7.81 34.76 33.65
C GLY A 20 -6.35 34.41 33.36
N ASN A 21 -5.95 33.14 33.23
CA ASN A 21 -4.54 32.78 32.98
C ASN A 21 -4.33 31.65 31.93
N ASN A 22 -4.97 30.48 32.03
CA ASN A 22 -4.95 29.50 30.91
C ASN A 22 -6.17 28.57 30.94
N ILE A 23 -6.62 28.14 29.75
CA ILE A 23 -7.66 27.10 29.58
C ILE A 23 -7.02 25.94 28.83
N THR A 24 -6.91 24.77 29.47
CA THR A 24 -6.44 23.55 28.82
C THR A 24 -7.65 22.70 28.41
N LYS A 25 -8.13 22.87 27.17
CA LYS A 25 -9.13 21.96 26.59
C LYS A 25 -8.43 20.71 26.06
N ILE A 26 -8.48 19.62 26.83
CA ILE A 26 -8.10 18.30 26.31
C ILE A 26 -9.26 17.81 25.45
N THR A 27 -9.17 18.05 24.15
CA THR A 27 -10.03 17.38 23.18
C THR A 27 -9.54 15.94 23.09
N ASN A 28 -10.19 15.03 23.81
CA ASN A 28 -10.05 13.61 23.56
C ASN A 28 -10.65 13.33 22.17
N TYR A 29 -9.83 13.45 21.14
CA TYR A 29 -10.12 12.78 19.88
C TYR A 29 -10.09 11.30 20.20
N ASN A 30 -11.26 10.71 20.43
CA ASN A 30 -11.44 9.31 20.13
C ASN A 30 -11.15 9.21 18.63
N GLN A 31 -9.89 8.91 18.29
CA GLN A 31 -9.51 8.42 16.97
C GLN A 31 -10.19 7.06 16.81
N ILE A 32 -11.50 7.09 16.61
CA ILE A 32 -12.15 6.06 15.83
C ILE A 32 -11.59 6.33 14.45
N ASP A 33 -10.52 5.59 14.12
CA ASP A 33 -9.93 5.55 12.79
C ASP A 33 -11.07 5.47 11.77
N GLY A 34 -11.44 6.62 11.23
CA GLY A 34 -12.04 6.74 9.91
C GLY A 34 -10.96 6.33 8.92
N ALA A 35 -10.51 5.09 9.02
CA ALA A 35 -9.53 4.48 8.14
C ALA A 35 -10.16 4.53 6.76
N LYS A 36 -9.80 5.55 5.98
CA LYS A 36 -10.03 5.56 4.54
C LYS A 36 -9.68 4.15 4.07
N PRO A 37 -10.62 3.40 3.48
CA PRO A 37 -10.34 2.03 3.09
C PRO A 37 -9.07 2.07 2.26
N SER A 38 -8.05 1.30 2.69
CA SER A 38 -6.78 1.29 1.98
C SER A 38 -7.07 0.98 0.52
N GLN A 39 -6.35 1.57 -0.44
CA GLN A 39 -6.62 1.35 -1.87
C GLN A 39 -6.69 -0.16 -2.19
N ILE A 40 -5.89 -0.97 -1.51
CA ILE A 40 -5.97 -2.44 -1.51
C ILE A 40 -7.36 -2.96 -1.08
N ASN A 41 -7.93 -2.47 0.03
CA ASN A 41 -9.23 -2.93 0.53
C ASN A 41 -10.33 -2.66 -0.49
N ARG A 42 -10.30 -1.46 -1.08
CA ARG A 42 -11.26 -1.08 -2.12
C ARG A 42 -11.13 -2.01 -3.32
N LEU A 43 -9.91 -2.24 -3.81
CA LEU A 43 -9.64 -3.10 -4.95
C LEU A 43 -10.02 -4.57 -4.69
N LEU A 44 -9.72 -5.09 -3.49
CA LEU A 44 -10.12 -6.46 -3.10
C LEU A 44 -11.64 -6.61 -2.99
N LYS A 45 -12.35 -5.60 -2.49
CA LYS A 45 -13.81 -5.62 -2.43
C LYS A 45 -14.42 -5.61 -3.83
N LEU A 46 -13.95 -4.71 -4.70
CA LEU A 46 -14.36 -4.65 -6.10
C LEU A 46 -14.07 -5.97 -6.84
N LEU A 47 -12.94 -6.62 -6.53
CA LEU A 47 -12.62 -7.93 -7.08
C LEU A 47 -13.58 -9.02 -6.62
N ALA A 48 -13.91 -9.06 -5.33
CA ALA A 48 -14.89 -10.02 -4.82
C ALA A 48 -16.27 -9.81 -5.46
N GLU A 49 -16.68 -8.55 -5.61
CA GLU A 49 -17.94 -8.18 -6.27
C GLU A 49 -17.93 -8.59 -7.75
N GLN A 50 -16.89 -8.24 -8.52
CA GLN A 50 -16.75 -8.63 -9.94
C GLN A 50 -16.74 -10.15 -10.16
N ILE A 51 -16.10 -10.90 -9.25
CA ILE A 51 -16.13 -12.37 -9.29
C ILE A 51 -17.54 -12.89 -9.00
N SER A 52 -18.28 -12.29 -8.07
CA SER A 52 -19.64 -12.72 -7.72
C SER A 52 -20.68 -12.38 -8.78
N THR A 53 -20.49 -11.28 -9.52
CA THR A 53 -21.40 -10.82 -10.56
C THR A 53 -21.03 -11.32 -11.96
N ASP A 54 -19.90 -12.03 -12.10
CA ASP A 54 -19.26 -12.40 -13.37
C ASP A 54 -19.09 -11.20 -14.33
N GLU A 55 -18.95 -10.00 -13.75
CA GLU A 55 -18.81 -8.75 -14.47
C GLU A 55 -17.34 -8.60 -14.90
N SER A 56 -17.03 -9.14 -16.07
CA SER A 56 -15.73 -8.95 -16.72
C SER A 56 -15.70 -7.66 -17.54
N MET A 57 -14.75 -6.78 -17.24
CA MET A 57 -14.44 -5.65 -18.11
C MET A 57 -13.28 -6.04 -19.02
N VAL A 58 -13.50 -5.94 -20.33
CA VAL A 58 -12.51 -6.29 -21.36
C VAL A 58 -11.51 -5.14 -21.48
N GLY A 59 -10.27 -5.37 -21.03
CA GLY A 59 -9.15 -4.45 -21.22
C GLY A 59 -8.01 -4.74 -20.25
N PHE A 60 -6.77 -4.64 -20.71
CA PHE A 60 -5.59 -4.65 -19.86
C PHE A 60 -5.37 -3.24 -19.32
N VAL A 61 -5.16 -3.08 -18.02
CA VAL A 61 -4.89 -1.77 -17.40
C VAL A 61 -3.48 -1.32 -17.81
N ASP A 62 -3.35 -0.12 -18.38
CA ASP A 62 -2.08 0.46 -18.86
C ASP A 62 -0.97 0.45 -17.79
N GLU A 63 -1.34 0.64 -16.52
CA GLU A 63 -0.41 0.60 -15.37
C GLU A 63 0.23 -0.78 -15.18
N LEU A 64 -0.49 -1.85 -15.52
CA LEU A 64 0.02 -3.22 -15.50
C LEU A 64 0.82 -3.51 -16.76
N GLN A 65 0.42 -2.95 -17.91
CA GLN A 65 1.11 -3.07 -19.19
C GLN A 65 2.56 -2.59 -19.06
N PHE A 66 2.82 -1.49 -18.34
CA PHE A 66 4.18 -1.03 -18.02
C PHE A 66 5.07 -2.13 -17.40
N PHE A 67 4.54 -2.93 -16.48
CA PHE A 67 5.31 -4.02 -15.84
C PHE A 67 5.43 -5.27 -16.71
N VAL A 68 4.56 -5.43 -17.71
CA VAL A 68 4.56 -6.56 -18.64
C VAL A 68 5.48 -6.29 -19.83
N ASP A 69 5.46 -5.07 -20.36
CA ASP A 69 6.13 -4.67 -21.61
C ASP A 69 7.54 -4.10 -21.42
N ASN A 70 7.96 -3.69 -20.22
CA ASN A 70 9.30 -3.12 -19.98
C ASN A 70 10.44 -4.15 -20.07
N ARG A 71 10.68 -4.70 -21.27
CA ARG A 71 11.84 -5.56 -21.57
C ARG A 71 12.65 -5.12 -22.78
N ASP A 72 12.33 -4.01 -23.41
CA ASP A 72 13.12 -3.48 -24.51
C ASP A 72 14.22 -2.55 -23.96
N GLY A 73 15.41 -3.10 -23.75
CA GLY A 73 16.60 -2.31 -23.39
C GLY A 73 17.64 -2.98 -22.47
N GLU A 74 17.41 -4.20 -21.98
CA GLU A 74 18.35 -4.85 -21.06
C GLU A 74 19.51 -5.55 -21.79
N THR A 75 20.75 -5.19 -21.42
CA THR A 75 22.00 -5.84 -21.87
C THR A 75 22.15 -7.28 -21.38
N VAL A 76 21.46 -7.64 -20.30
CA VAL A 76 21.42 -9.00 -19.73
C VAL A 76 20.04 -9.60 -19.97
N VAL A 77 19.93 -10.38 -21.04
CA VAL A 77 18.67 -11.03 -21.41
C VAL A 77 18.49 -12.33 -20.62
N GLY A 78 17.34 -12.43 -19.95
CA GLY A 78 16.86 -13.69 -19.35
C GLY A 78 17.16 -13.85 -17.86
N LEU A 79 16.18 -14.44 -17.16
CA LEU A 79 16.24 -14.66 -15.70
C LEU A 79 17.46 -15.48 -15.26
N LYS A 80 17.89 -16.44 -16.09
CA LYS A 80 19.05 -17.29 -15.80
C LYS A 80 20.34 -16.45 -15.74
N ASN A 81 20.59 -15.66 -16.77
CA ASN A 81 21.79 -14.83 -16.86
C ASN A 81 21.83 -13.77 -15.75
N LYS A 82 20.69 -13.17 -15.40
CA LYS A 82 20.59 -12.23 -14.26
C LYS A 82 20.99 -12.89 -12.93
N LEU A 83 20.51 -14.11 -12.68
CA LEU A 83 20.82 -14.83 -11.44
C LEU A 83 22.27 -15.33 -11.43
N GLU A 84 22.82 -15.74 -12.57
CA GLU A 84 24.22 -16.16 -12.67
C GLU A 84 25.19 -15.00 -12.40
N ILE A 85 24.94 -13.81 -12.97
CA ILE A 85 25.75 -12.61 -12.73
C ILE A 85 25.74 -12.20 -11.25
N CYS A 86 24.61 -12.37 -10.56
CA CYS A 86 24.49 -12.06 -9.14
C CYS A 86 24.96 -13.21 -8.21
N GLY A 87 25.55 -14.29 -8.74
CA GLY A 87 26.01 -15.44 -7.96
C GLY A 87 24.87 -16.27 -7.33
N ARG A 88 23.65 -16.13 -7.85
CA ARG A 88 22.41 -16.78 -7.36
C ARG A 88 21.88 -17.86 -8.30
N GLY A 89 22.72 -18.41 -9.17
CA GLY A 89 22.32 -19.44 -10.15
C GLY A 89 21.61 -20.65 -9.53
N ALA A 90 21.93 -21.01 -8.28
CA ALA A 90 21.27 -22.10 -7.55
C ALA A 90 19.76 -21.89 -7.35
N THR A 91 19.27 -20.65 -7.30
CA THR A 91 17.84 -20.33 -7.10
C THR A 91 17.05 -20.27 -8.41
N PHE A 92 17.70 -20.52 -9.55
CA PHE A 92 17.09 -20.38 -10.88
C PHE A 92 15.81 -21.20 -11.05
N ASN A 93 15.81 -22.47 -10.65
CA ASN A 93 14.65 -23.35 -10.82
C ASN A 93 13.43 -22.83 -10.05
N ASP A 94 13.64 -22.33 -8.83
CA ASP A 94 12.57 -21.80 -7.99
C ASP A 94 12.08 -20.45 -8.51
N ALA A 95 13.00 -19.57 -8.93
CA ALA A 95 12.66 -18.29 -9.54
C ALA A 95 11.86 -18.47 -10.85
N LYS A 96 12.24 -19.46 -11.68
CA LYS A 96 11.51 -19.81 -12.90
C LYS A 96 10.08 -20.28 -12.59
N LYS A 97 9.92 -21.21 -11.63
CA LYS A 97 8.60 -21.70 -11.21
C LYS A 97 7.71 -20.58 -10.69
N LYS A 98 8.26 -19.68 -9.85
CA LYS A 98 7.52 -18.53 -9.30
C LYS A 98 7.08 -17.57 -10.42
N LYS A 99 7.95 -17.31 -11.40
CA LYS A 99 7.63 -16.48 -12.58
C LYS A 99 6.49 -17.09 -13.41
N GLU A 100 6.57 -18.38 -13.71
CA GLU A 100 5.53 -19.09 -14.46
C GLU A 100 4.20 -19.14 -13.71
N PHE A 101 4.24 -19.37 -12.39
CA PHE A 101 3.05 -19.35 -11.55
C PHE A 101 2.37 -17.99 -11.56
N PHE A 102 3.13 -16.90 -11.43
CA PHE A 102 2.59 -15.55 -11.51
C PHE A 102 2.00 -15.24 -12.89
N ALA A 103 2.65 -15.65 -13.97
CA ALA A 103 2.12 -15.46 -15.34
C ALA A 103 0.78 -16.19 -15.53
N LYS A 104 0.66 -17.43 -15.02
CA LYS A 104 -0.61 -18.18 -15.02
C LYS A 104 -1.68 -17.49 -14.17
N LEU A 105 -1.30 -16.90 -13.04
CA LEU A 105 -2.21 -16.14 -12.18
C LEU A 105 -2.73 -14.88 -12.89
N LEU A 106 -1.84 -14.15 -13.57
CA LEU A 106 -2.20 -13.00 -14.40
C LEU A 106 -3.22 -13.39 -15.48
N LEU A 107 -2.93 -14.43 -16.27
CA LEU A 107 -3.82 -14.91 -17.33
C LEU A 107 -5.20 -15.34 -16.78
N LYS A 108 -5.23 -15.98 -15.61
CA LYS A 108 -6.47 -16.40 -14.95
C LYS A 108 -7.36 -15.21 -14.58
N PHE A 109 -6.76 -14.09 -14.18
CA PHE A 109 -7.46 -12.91 -13.69
C PHE A 109 -7.47 -11.74 -14.69
N GLU A 110 -7.00 -11.96 -15.92
CA GLU A 110 -6.91 -10.95 -16.97
C GLU A 110 -8.29 -10.34 -17.29
N ARG A 111 -9.38 -11.09 -17.11
CA ARG A 111 -10.73 -10.59 -17.42
C ARG A 111 -11.32 -9.66 -16.34
N PHE A 112 -10.64 -9.50 -15.21
CA PHE A 112 -11.12 -8.71 -14.08
C PHE A 112 -10.26 -7.46 -13.91
N SER A 113 -10.81 -6.30 -14.26
CA SER A 113 -10.10 -5.01 -14.19
C SER A 113 -9.63 -4.68 -12.76
N SER A 114 -10.41 -5.04 -11.74
CA SER A 114 -10.01 -4.84 -10.34
C SER A 114 -8.81 -5.71 -9.93
N ALA A 115 -8.70 -6.95 -10.45
CA ALA A 115 -7.54 -7.81 -10.20
C ALA A 115 -6.29 -7.23 -10.86
N GLN A 116 -6.41 -6.73 -12.08
CA GLN A 116 -5.30 -6.09 -12.78
C GLN A 116 -4.83 -4.83 -12.05
N GLN A 117 -5.75 -3.96 -11.59
CA GLN A 117 -5.42 -2.79 -10.77
C GLN A 117 -4.77 -3.19 -9.45
N PHE A 118 -5.24 -4.27 -8.82
CA PHE A 118 -4.63 -4.81 -7.60
C PHE A 118 -3.20 -5.31 -7.84
N PHE A 119 -2.96 -6.04 -8.94
CA PHE A 119 -1.62 -6.47 -9.31
C PHE A 119 -0.72 -5.28 -9.64
N ALA A 120 -1.19 -4.30 -10.41
CA ALA A 120 -0.44 -3.08 -10.72
C ALA A 120 -0.04 -2.33 -9.45
N TYR A 121 -0.98 -2.17 -8.50
CA TYR A 121 -0.70 -1.54 -7.20
C TYR A 121 0.39 -2.29 -6.42
N ILE A 122 0.32 -3.62 -6.35
CA ILE A 122 1.35 -4.42 -5.67
C ILE A 122 2.69 -4.27 -6.38
N MET A 123 2.73 -4.40 -7.71
CA MET A 123 3.94 -4.29 -8.51
C MET A 123 4.59 -2.91 -8.36
N ALA A 124 3.80 -1.83 -8.38
CA ALA A 124 4.28 -0.48 -8.16
C ALA A 124 4.88 -0.30 -6.75
N ALA A 125 4.22 -0.82 -5.72
CA ALA A 125 4.73 -0.75 -4.35
C ALA A 125 6.03 -1.56 -4.15
N ILE A 126 6.15 -2.71 -4.81
CA ILE A 126 7.39 -3.50 -4.85
C ILE A 126 8.48 -2.70 -5.55
N HIS A 127 8.19 -2.18 -6.75
CA HIS A 127 9.16 -1.44 -7.56
C HIS A 127 9.67 -0.19 -6.85
N GLU A 128 8.78 0.63 -6.29
CA GLU A 128 9.15 1.82 -5.50
C GLU A 128 10.08 1.45 -4.33
N THR A 129 9.74 0.39 -3.58
CA THR A 129 10.57 -0.04 -2.44
C THR A 129 11.90 -0.62 -2.91
N PHE A 130 11.91 -1.33 -4.04
CA PHE A 130 13.11 -1.89 -4.62
C PHE A 130 14.09 -0.79 -5.08
N GLU A 131 13.62 0.17 -5.87
CA GLU A 131 14.43 1.29 -6.38
C GLU A 131 14.91 2.22 -5.26
N SER A 132 14.04 2.54 -4.30
CA SER A 132 14.38 3.50 -3.23
C SER A 132 15.26 2.93 -2.13
N LYS A 133 15.18 1.62 -1.84
CA LYS A 133 15.86 1.00 -0.70
C LYS A 133 16.80 -0.13 -1.07
N ILE A 134 16.37 -1.04 -1.95
CA ILE A 134 17.16 -2.24 -2.25
C ILE A 134 18.33 -1.90 -3.15
N VAL A 135 18.09 -1.21 -4.28
CA VAL A 135 19.13 -0.82 -5.26
C VAL A 135 20.27 -0.03 -4.63
N PRO A 136 20.04 1.00 -3.79
CA PRO A 136 21.14 1.72 -3.14
C PRO A 136 21.93 0.84 -2.16
N SER A 137 21.29 -0.16 -1.54
CA SER A 137 21.90 -1.04 -0.55
C SER A 137 22.66 -2.21 -1.17
N THR A 138 22.46 -2.54 -2.46
CA THR A 138 23.12 -3.71 -3.08
C THR A 138 24.63 -3.56 -3.21
N ALA A 139 25.17 -2.34 -3.20
CA ALA A 139 26.61 -2.11 -3.26
C ALA A 139 27.31 -2.38 -1.92
N ALA A 140 26.58 -2.33 -0.80
CA ALA A 140 27.16 -2.41 0.55
C ALA A 140 26.79 -3.70 1.30
N LEU A 141 25.72 -4.38 0.90
CA LEU A 141 25.17 -5.53 1.62
C LEU A 141 25.46 -6.86 0.94
N THR A 142 25.56 -7.91 1.74
CA THR A 142 25.65 -9.29 1.26
C THR A 142 24.29 -9.77 0.73
N ASN A 143 24.32 -10.84 -0.07
CA ASN A 143 23.10 -11.46 -0.61
C ASN A 143 22.08 -11.82 0.49
N GLN A 144 22.54 -12.33 1.63
CA GLN A 144 21.65 -12.68 2.75
C GLN A 144 20.99 -11.44 3.35
N GLN A 145 21.75 -10.37 3.57
CA GLN A 145 21.22 -9.12 4.13
C GLN A 145 20.23 -8.44 3.17
N ILE A 146 20.46 -8.55 1.86
CA ILE A 146 19.51 -8.10 0.84
C ILE A 146 18.21 -8.91 0.93
N ASP A 147 18.29 -10.22 1.13
CA ASP A 147 17.11 -11.07 1.26
C ASP A 147 16.30 -10.73 2.53
N GLU A 148 16.98 -10.49 3.66
CA GLU A 148 16.35 -10.01 4.90
C GLU A 148 15.70 -8.62 4.73
N LEU A 149 16.33 -7.73 3.95
CA LEU A 149 15.77 -6.42 3.63
C LEU A 149 14.52 -6.54 2.74
N ILE A 150 14.55 -7.41 1.73
CA ILE A 150 13.39 -7.71 0.89
C ILE A 150 12.24 -8.27 1.73
N ASP A 151 12.52 -9.21 2.63
CA ASP A 151 11.49 -9.81 3.49
C ASP A 151 10.85 -8.76 4.41
N SER A 152 11.65 -7.93 5.06
CA SER A 152 11.16 -6.93 6.02
C SER A 152 10.43 -5.74 5.36
N ASP A 153 11.00 -5.19 4.29
CA ASP A 153 10.52 -3.95 3.67
C ASP A 153 9.49 -4.17 2.55
N ILE A 154 9.51 -5.33 1.90
CA ILE A 154 8.57 -5.67 0.83
C ILE A 154 7.55 -6.68 1.32
N VAL A 155 8.00 -7.90 1.65
CA VAL A 155 7.10 -9.04 1.92
C VAL A 155 6.21 -8.77 3.12
N ASP A 156 6.80 -8.38 4.25
CA ASP A 156 6.07 -8.15 5.49
C ASP A 156 5.21 -6.89 5.43
N LYS A 157 5.65 -5.85 4.71
CA LYS A 157 4.84 -4.65 4.47
C LYS A 157 3.58 -5.00 3.68
N ILE A 158 3.69 -5.81 2.64
CA ILE A 158 2.55 -6.29 1.85
C ILE A 158 1.65 -7.19 2.70
N LYS A 159 2.21 -8.16 3.43
CA LYS A 159 1.45 -9.04 4.34
C LYS A 159 0.65 -8.23 5.37
N ARG A 160 1.25 -7.22 6.00
CA ARG A 160 0.56 -6.34 6.95
C ARG A 160 -0.58 -5.57 6.29
N LYS A 161 -0.38 -5.03 5.08
CA LYS A 161 -1.43 -4.35 4.32
C LYS A 161 -2.60 -5.30 3.99
N LEU A 162 -2.30 -6.53 3.55
CA LEU A 162 -3.31 -7.55 3.25
C LEU A 162 -4.04 -8.05 4.51
N ALA A 163 -3.33 -8.23 5.62
CA ALA A 163 -3.94 -8.63 6.88
C ALA A 163 -4.94 -7.59 7.38
N ARG A 164 -4.57 -6.30 7.33
CA ARG A 164 -5.49 -5.19 7.65
C ARG A 164 -6.70 -5.17 6.72
N ALA A 165 -6.50 -5.41 5.43
CA ALA A 165 -7.59 -5.50 4.47
C ALA A 165 -8.60 -6.61 4.83
N ARG A 166 -8.09 -7.80 5.16
CA ARG A 166 -8.91 -8.95 5.53
C ARG A 166 -9.70 -8.72 6.82
N THR A 167 -9.09 -8.10 7.83
CA THR A 167 -9.78 -7.79 9.09
C THR A 167 -10.95 -6.83 8.87
N ILE A 168 -10.76 -5.81 8.03
CA ILE A 168 -11.81 -4.81 7.72
C ILE A 168 -12.95 -5.41 6.90
N LEU A 169 -12.66 -6.31 5.95
CA LEU A 169 -13.69 -7.01 5.18
C LEU A 169 -14.53 -7.95 6.06
N ARG A 170 -13.95 -8.58 7.07
CA ARG A 170 -14.68 -9.43 8.03
C ARG A 170 -15.56 -8.63 8.99
N SER A 171 -15.13 -7.43 9.41
CA SER A 171 -15.93 -6.58 10.30
C SER A 171 -17.08 -5.85 9.61
N THR A 172 -17.13 -5.86 8.27
CA THR A 172 -18.15 -5.15 7.46
C THR A 172 -19.26 -6.06 6.91
N GLY A 173 -19.26 -7.35 7.25
CA GLY A 173 -20.41 -8.23 7.02
C GLY A 173 -20.60 -8.73 5.57
N LEU A 174 -19.59 -8.64 4.69
CA LEU A 174 -19.62 -9.38 3.42
C LEU A 174 -19.13 -10.82 3.67
N THR A 175 -20.07 -11.70 4.01
CA THR A 175 -19.99 -13.15 3.81
C THR A 175 -21.21 -13.60 3.03
#